data_AF-A0A8H6N4Z2-F1
#
_entry.id   AF-A0A8H6N4Z2-F1
#
_cell.length_a   1.000
_cell.length_b   1.000
_cell.length_c   1.000
_cell.angle_alpha   90.00
_cell.angle_beta   90.00
_cell.angle_gamma   90.00
#
_symmetry.space_group_name_H-M   'P 1'
#
loop_
_entity.id
_entity.type
_entity.pdbx_description
1 polymer ?
#
loop_
_entity_poly.entity_id
_entity_poly.type
_entity_poly.pdbx_seq_one_letter_code
_entity_poly.pdbx_strand_id
1 'polypeptide(L)'
;MPLLADAVDTYIEDPTTGMMEFTDKADKIWQNMTAFAARGLGASVLGPYDRAMFALISALEEEPSKTQEILDSRIKAACAWITHASKPLLRWALENAGRTDASPDDTAVYMDGGPLYRGPPLMCLQRWGFWIDRLEELGKDASGAGGGARKVALETARTMRQVEARLGHTL
;
A
#
# COMPACT_ATOMS: atom_id res chain seq x y z
N MET A 1 -10.51 21.01 -2.88
CA MET A 1 -10.36 21.06 -4.36
C MET A 1 -10.98 19.80 -4.95
N PRO A 2 -12.27 19.81 -5.33
CA PRO A 2 -12.96 18.62 -5.83
C PRO A 2 -12.32 18.06 -7.11
N LEU A 3 -11.98 18.96 -8.05
CA LEU A 3 -11.38 18.60 -9.34
C LEU A 3 -10.02 17.89 -9.25
N LEU A 4 -9.25 18.14 -8.17
CA LEU A 4 -7.97 17.47 -7.99
C LEU A 4 -8.16 16.01 -7.56
N ALA A 5 -9.14 15.74 -6.69
CA ALA A 5 -9.45 14.38 -6.28
C ALA A 5 -9.96 13.54 -7.46
N ASP A 6 -10.92 14.09 -8.23
CA ASP A 6 -11.47 13.42 -9.42
C ASP A 6 -10.39 13.16 -10.49
N ALA A 7 -9.48 14.11 -10.70
CA ALA A 7 -8.36 13.93 -11.63
C ALA A 7 -7.37 12.88 -11.11
N VAL A 8 -7.06 12.88 -9.82
CA VAL A 8 -6.20 11.86 -9.21
C VAL A 8 -6.83 10.47 -9.34
N ASP A 9 -8.14 10.32 -9.12
CA ASP A 9 -8.84 9.05 -9.26
C ASP A 9 -8.90 8.53 -10.70
N THR A 10 -9.00 9.43 -11.67
CA THR A 10 -9.05 9.04 -13.09
C THR A 10 -7.67 8.68 -13.65
N TYR A 11 -6.60 9.27 -13.13
CA TYR A 11 -5.24 9.10 -13.67
C TYR A 11 -4.32 8.19 -12.84
N ILE A 12 -4.74 7.75 -11.65
CA ILE A 12 -4.06 6.70 -10.86
C ILE A 12 -4.71 5.34 -11.18
N GLU A 13 -4.62 4.95 -12.45
CA GLU A 13 -4.90 3.56 -12.82
C GLU A 13 -3.62 2.74 -12.72
N ASP A 14 -3.73 1.56 -12.10
CA ASP A 14 -2.62 0.62 -11.97
C ASP A 14 -2.36 -0.05 -13.33
N PRO A 15 -1.23 0.24 -13.99
CA PRO A 15 -0.91 -0.31 -15.31
C PRO A 15 -0.63 -1.83 -15.27
N THR A 16 -0.57 -2.43 -14.08
CA THR A 16 -0.28 -3.85 -13.89
C THR A 16 -1.52 -4.74 -13.86
N THR A 17 -2.72 -4.16 -13.96
CA THR A 17 -4.01 -4.90 -13.90
C THR A 17 -4.47 -5.44 -15.26
N GLY A 18 -3.68 -5.22 -16.32
CA GLY A 18 -3.92 -5.79 -17.65
C GLY A 18 -4.92 -5.02 -18.53
N MET A 19 -5.47 -3.90 -18.04
CA MET A 19 -6.29 -3.01 -18.88
C MET A 19 -5.45 -2.20 -19.88
N MET A 20 -4.16 -2.02 -19.59
CA MET A 20 -3.21 -1.30 -20.42
C MET A 20 -1.94 -2.13 -20.64
N GLU A 21 -1.24 -1.87 -21.74
CA GLU A 21 0.10 -2.43 -21.96
C GLU A 21 1.07 -1.86 -20.91
N PHE A 22 1.73 -2.75 -20.17
CA PHE A 22 2.75 -2.37 -19.20
C PHE A 22 4.01 -1.91 -19.96
N THR A 23 4.32 -0.61 -19.86
CA THR A 23 5.50 0.00 -20.49
C THR A 23 6.29 0.79 -19.44
N ASP A 24 7.60 0.96 -19.64
CA ASP A 24 8.45 1.78 -18.76
C ASP A 24 7.91 3.20 -18.56
N LYS A 25 7.29 3.76 -19.61
CA LYS A 25 6.66 5.09 -19.56
C LYS A 25 5.43 5.07 -18.65
N ALA A 26 4.56 4.07 -18.79
CA ALA A 26 3.37 3.92 -17.96
C ALA A 26 3.75 3.68 -16.49
N ASP A 27 4.72 2.79 -16.23
CA ASP A 27 5.26 2.56 -14.89
C ASP A 27 5.77 3.87 -14.25
N LYS A 28 6.62 4.60 -14.95
CA LYS A 28 7.18 5.86 -14.42
C LYS A 28 6.11 6.91 -14.12
N ILE A 29 5.10 7.04 -14.97
CA ILE A 29 3.97 7.95 -14.72
C ILE A 29 3.21 7.50 -13.46
N TRP A 30 2.90 6.21 -13.37
CA TRP A 30 2.16 5.65 -12.24
C TRP A 30 2.93 5.80 -10.92
N GLN A 31 4.24 5.53 -10.89
CA GLN A 31 5.07 5.72 -9.70
C GLN A 31 5.09 7.19 -9.24
N ASN A 32 5.19 8.14 -10.18
CA ASN A 32 5.17 9.57 -9.84
C ASN A 32 3.82 10.01 -9.28
N MET A 33 2.72 9.55 -9.88
CA MET A 33 1.36 9.87 -9.42
C MET A 33 1.07 9.24 -8.06
N THR A 34 1.49 7.99 -7.86
CA THR A 34 1.41 7.29 -6.57
C THR A 34 2.16 8.06 -5.48
N ALA A 35 3.41 8.48 -5.75
CA ALA A 35 4.18 9.26 -4.80
C ALA A 35 3.55 10.62 -4.47
N PHE A 36 2.95 11.30 -5.46
CA PHE A 36 2.22 12.54 -5.24
C PHE A 36 1.00 12.33 -4.35
N ALA A 37 0.16 11.34 -4.66
CA ALA A 37 -1.04 11.03 -3.88
C ALA A 37 -0.69 10.58 -2.46
N ALA A 38 0.35 9.77 -2.29
CA ALA A 38 0.86 9.33 -0.99
C ALA A 38 1.33 10.50 -0.12
N ARG A 39 1.97 11.51 -0.70
CA ARG A 39 2.32 12.76 0.01
C ARG A 39 1.08 13.57 0.37
N GLY A 40 0.09 13.63 -0.52
CA GLY A 40 -1.19 14.28 -0.24
C GLY A 40 -1.92 13.63 0.93
N LEU A 41 -1.97 12.31 0.98
CA LEU A 41 -2.53 11.55 2.11
C LEU A 41 -1.73 11.76 3.39
N GLY A 42 -0.40 11.68 3.30
CA GLY A 42 0.51 11.95 4.43
C GLY A 42 0.36 13.34 5.03
N ALA A 43 0.07 14.34 4.20
CA ALA A 43 -0.21 15.72 4.62
C ALA A 43 -1.68 15.94 5.05
N SER A 44 -2.53 14.90 5.01
CA SER A 44 -3.97 14.97 5.26
C SER A 44 -4.70 15.97 4.35
N VAL A 45 -4.18 16.19 3.15
CA VAL A 45 -4.75 17.08 2.12
C VAL A 45 -5.66 16.30 1.16
N LEU A 46 -5.35 15.03 0.92
CA LEU A 46 -6.11 14.11 0.08
C LEU A 46 -6.50 12.87 0.89
N GLY A 47 -7.63 12.24 0.56
CA GLY A 47 -8.12 11.01 1.22
C GLY A 47 -8.15 9.75 0.35
N PRO A 48 -7.19 9.45 -0.55
CA PRO A 48 -7.20 8.26 -1.40
C PRO A 48 -6.78 7.01 -0.62
N TYR A 49 -7.47 6.73 0.48
CA TYR A 49 -7.23 5.60 1.36
C TYR A 49 -7.46 4.28 0.61
N ASP A 50 -8.49 4.23 -0.23
CA ASP A 50 -8.80 3.13 -1.14
C ASP A 50 -7.63 2.83 -2.09
N ARG A 51 -7.02 3.85 -2.72
CA ARG A 51 -5.88 3.67 -3.62
C ARG A 51 -4.64 3.15 -2.90
N ALA A 52 -4.39 3.65 -1.69
CA ALA A 52 -3.32 3.14 -0.85
C ALA A 52 -3.54 1.66 -0.54
N MET A 53 -4.77 1.29 -0.17
CA MET A 53 -5.15 -0.08 0.15
C MET A 53 -5.02 -1.00 -1.06
N PHE A 54 -5.56 -0.62 -2.23
CA PHE A 54 -5.43 -1.43 -3.45
C PHE A 54 -3.97 -1.68 -3.84
N ALA A 55 -3.11 -0.66 -3.75
CA ALA A 55 -1.69 -0.84 -4.03
C ALA A 55 -1.00 -1.78 -3.03
N LEU A 56 -1.35 -1.67 -1.73
CA LEU A 56 -0.82 -2.54 -0.68
C LEU A 56 -1.30 -3.99 -0.84
N ILE A 57 -2.58 -4.20 -1.13
CA ILE A 57 -3.16 -5.51 -1.41
C ILE A 57 -2.47 -6.15 -2.62
N SER A 58 -2.43 -5.43 -3.75
CA SER A 58 -1.85 -5.90 -5.01
C SER A 58 -0.38 -6.29 -4.88
N ALA A 59 0.38 -5.61 -4.01
CA ALA A 59 1.81 -5.87 -3.82
C ALA A 59 2.13 -6.89 -2.72
N LEU A 60 1.33 -6.96 -1.66
CA LEU A 60 1.70 -7.66 -0.42
C LEU A 60 0.76 -8.83 -0.09
N GLU A 61 -0.50 -8.76 -0.50
CA GLU A 61 -1.51 -9.77 -0.18
C GLU A 61 -1.83 -10.70 -1.35
N GLU A 62 -1.41 -10.34 -2.56
CA GLU A 62 -1.53 -11.17 -3.76
C GLU A 62 -0.30 -12.08 -3.96
N GLU A 63 -0.50 -13.16 -4.71
CA GLU A 63 0.60 -13.98 -5.20
C GLU A 63 1.55 -13.13 -6.08
N PRO A 64 2.89 -13.30 -5.95
CA PRO A 64 3.83 -12.51 -6.73
C PRO A 64 3.60 -12.67 -8.23
N SER A 65 3.64 -11.55 -8.96
CA SER A 65 3.56 -11.58 -10.42
C SER A 65 4.70 -12.42 -11.00
N LYS A 66 4.40 -13.20 -12.04
CA LYS A 66 5.41 -13.95 -12.81
C LYS A 66 6.33 -13.03 -13.61
N THR A 67 5.94 -11.78 -13.82
CA THR A 67 6.71 -10.74 -14.52
C THR A 67 7.42 -9.87 -13.50
N GLN A 68 8.75 -9.90 -13.51
CA GLN A 68 9.60 -9.22 -12.53
C GLN A 68 9.35 -7.71 -12.49
N GLU A 69 9.18 -7.08 -13.65
CA GLU A 69 8.98 -5.64 -13.77
C GLU A 69 7.66 -5.20 -13.13
N ILE A 70 6.62 -6.01 -13.29
CA ILE A 70 5.31 -5.79 -12.66
C ILE A 70 5.42 -5.94 -11.14
N LEU A 71 6.09 -7.00 -10.68
CA LEU A 71 6.30 -7.23 -9.24
C LEU A 71 7.06 -6.06 -8.61
N ASP A 72 8.19 -5.65 -9.22
CA ASP A 72 9.00 -4.53 -8.76
C ASP A 72 8.21 -3.22 -8.73
N SER A 73 7.38 -2.98 -9.74
CA SER A 73 6.52 -1.81 -9.85
C SER A 73 5.48 -1.75 -8.72
N ARG A 74 4.77 -2.86 -8.47
CA ARG A 74 3.80 -2.96 -7.37
C ARG A 74 4.45 -2.74 -6.01
N ILE A 75 5.60 -3.37 -5.77
CA ILE A 75 6.35 -3.20 -4.51
C ILE A 75 6.73 -1.73 -4.31
N LYS A 76 7.26 -1.05 -5.34
CA LYS A 76 7.62 0.37 -5.25
C LYS A 76 6.41 1.25 -4.96
N ALA A 77 5.26 0.97 -5.58
CA ALA A 77 4.02 1.73 -5.36
C ALA A 77 3.53 1.57 -3.90
N ALA A 78 3.46 0.34 -3.39
CA ALA A 78 3.11 0.07 -1.99
C ALA A 78 4.09 0.75 -1.02
N CYS A 79 5.39 0.69 -1.31
CA CYS A 79 6.41 1.34 -0.50
C CYS A 79 6.30 2.87 -0.50
N ALA A 80 5.92 3.48 -1.63
CA ALA A 80 5.68 4.92 -1.72
C ALA A 80 4.52 5.36 -0.83
N TRP A 81 3.42 4.60 -0.82
CA TRP A 81 2.29 4.82 0.09
C TRP A 81 2.71 4.79 1.55
N ILE A 82 3.40 3.73 1.99
CA ILE A 82 3.84 3.62 3.38
C ILE A 82 4.85 4.72 3.74
N THR A 83 5.83 4.98 2.86
CA THR A 83 6.88 5.96 3.12
C THR A 83 6.29 7.36 3.38
N HIS A 84 5.25 7.73 2.66
CA HIS A 84 4.66 9.07 2.76
C HIS A 84 3.41 9.15 3.63
N ALA A 85 2.64 8.07 3.76
CA ALA A 85 1.35 8.03 4.43
C ALA A 85 1.26 7.03 5.61
N SER A 86 2.38 6.49 6.10
CA SER A 86 2.40 5.56 7.24
C SER A 86 1.66 6.07 8.48
N LYS A 87 1.78 7.35 8.82
CA LYS A 87 1.09 7.93 10.00
C LYS A 87 -0.44 7.89 9.90
N PRO A 88 -1.08 8.46 8.86
CA PRO A 88 -2.54 8.36 8.72
C PRO A 88 -3.01 6.90 8.55
N LEU A 89 -2.26 6.06 7.84
CA LEU A 89 -2.59 4.64 7.69
C LEU A 89 -2.56 3.89 9.04
N LEU A 90 -1.52 4.08 9.85
CA LEU A 90 -1.45 3.45 11.17
C LEU A 90 -2.53 4.00 12.11
N ARG A 91 -2.83 5.30 12.05
CA ARG A 91 -3.96 5.87 12.80
C ARG A 91 -5.28 5.21 12.42
N TRP A 92 -5.52 5.03 11.12
CA TRP A 92 -6.72 4.35 10.64
C TRP A 92 -6.80 2.89 11.14
N ALA A 93 -5.67 2.17 11.15
CA ALA A 93 -5.60 0.84 11.75
C ALA A 93 -5.90 0.83 13.26
N LEU A 94 -5.47 1.85 13.99
CA LEU A 94 -5.74 2.02 15.42
C LEU A 94 -7.21 2.37 15.71
N GLU A 95 -7.85 3.17 14.86
CA GLU A 95 -9.28 3.50 14.96
C GLU A 95 -10.17 2.25 14.80
N ASN A 96 -9.64 1.23 14.11
CA ASN A 96 -10.27 -0.07 13.96
C ASN A 96 -9.80 -1.12 14.99
N ALA A 97 -9.07 -0.71 16.05
CA ALA A 97 -8.61 -1.64 17.08
C ALA A 97 -9.81 -2.37 17.74
N GLY A 98 -9.72 -3.70 17.80
CA GLY A 98 -10.79 -4.54 18.33
C GLY A 98 -11.95 -4.83 17.36
N ARG A 99 -11.98 -4.21 16.17
CA ARG A 99 -12.91 -4.62 15.10
C ARG A 99 -12.39 -5.88 14.43
N THR A 100 -13.21 -6.92 14.44
CA THR A 100 -12.89 -8.23 13.84
C THR A 100 -13.69 -8.53 12.59
N ASP A 101 -14.77 -7.78 12.37
CA ASP A 101 -15.68 -7.89 11.26
C ASP A 101 -15.98 -6.50 10.66
N ALA A 102 -16.08 -6.47 9.34
CA ALA A 102 -16.72 -5.41 8.60
C ALA A 102 -17.79 -6.09 7.76
N SER A 103 -19.02 -5.56 7.77
CA SER A 103 -20.04 -6.04 6.84
C SER A 103 -19.63 -5.67 5.42
N PRO A 104 -19.79 -6.54 4.42
CA PRO A 104 -19.68 -6.15 3.01
C PRO A 104 -20.59 -4.97 2.63
N ASP A 105 -21.66 -4.73 3.39
CA ASP A 105 -22.56 -3.59 3.22
C ASP A 105 -21.98 -2.26 3.74
N ASP A 106 -20.96 -2.31 4.61
CA ASP A 106 -20.24 -1.13 5.11
C ASP A 106 -19.04 -0.80 4.22
N THR A 107 -19.35 -0.30 3.02
CA THR A 107 -18.37 0.01 1.97
C THR A 107 -17.36 1.10 2.36
N ALA A 108 -17.58 1.81 3.47
CA ALA A 108 -16.64 2.80 4.00
C ALA A 108 -15.47 2.15 4.76
N VAL A 109 -15.65 0.92 5.26
CA VAL A 109 -14.68 0.22 6.11
C VAL A 109 -14.24 -1.11 5.50
N TYR A 110 -15.13 -1.77 4.77
CA TYR A 110 -14.88 -3.07 4.15
C TYR A 110 -13.92 -2.96 2.97
N MET A 111 -12.81 -3.71 3.03
CA MET A 111 -11.90 -3.93 1.91
C MET A 111 -11.35 -5.35 1.95
N ASP A 112 -11.64 -6.09 0.88
CA ASP A 112 -11.19 -7.46 0.72
C ASP A 112 -9.67 -7.60 0.85
N GLY A 113 -9.28 -8.73 1.43
CA GLY A 113 -7.91 -9.21 1.46
C GLY A 113 -7.50 -9.85 0.15
N GLY A 114 -6.20 -9.77 -0.16
CA GLY A 114 -5.61 -10.70 -1.12
C GLY A 114 -5.49 -12.12 -0.53
N PRO A 115 -5.28 -13.15 -1.36
CA PRO A 115 -5.27 -14.56 -0.96
C PRO A 115 -4.22 -14.92 0.11
N LEU A 116 -3.15 -14.13 0.24
CA LEU A 116 -2.11 -14.34 1.25
C LEU A 116 -2.50 -13.80 2.63
N TYR A 117 -3.47 -12.90 2.73
CA TYR A 117 -3.93 -12.33 3.99
C TYR A 117 -5.24 -12.97 4.47
N ARG A 118 -5.22 -13.52 5.69
CA ARG A 118 -6.35 -14.26 6.29
C ARG A 118 -7.01 -13.55 7.48
N GLY A 119 -6.71 -12.27 7.68
CA GLY A 119 -7.27 -11.48 8.77
C GLY A 119 -8.56 -10.74 8.38
N PRO A 120 -9.03 -9.82 9.24
CA PRO A 120 -10.26 -9.04 8.99
C PRO A 120 -10.20 -8.23 7.68
N PRO A 121 -11.32 -8.12 6.93
CA PRO A 121 -11.41 -7.42 5.63
C PRO A 121 -11.52 -5.89 5.82
N LEU A 122 -10.58 -5.30 6.56
CA LEU A 122 -10.52 -3.88 6.86
C LEU A 122 -9.08 -3.45 7.16
N MET A 123 -8.82 -2.15 7.24
CA MET A 123 -7.52 -1.65 7.65
C MET A 123 -7.35 -1.76 9.18
N CYS A 124 -6.54 -2.70 9.67
CA CYS A 124 -6.34 -2.94 11.10
C CYS A 124 -4.88 -3.23 11.46
N LEU A 125 -4.56 -3.28 12.75
CA LEU A 125 -3.20 -3.57 13.24
C LEU A 125 -2.68 -4.94 12.81
N GLN A 126 -3.55 -5.95 12.68
CA GLN A 126 -3.16 -7.27 12.18
C GLN A 126 -2.69 -7.19 10.73
N ARG A 127 -3.43 -6.47 9.88
CA ARG A 127 -3.10 -6.25 8.46
C ARG A 127 -1.82 -5.43 8.31
N TRP A 128 -1.66 -4.40 9.13
CA TRP A 128 -0.45 -3.61 9.21
C TRP A 128 0.78 -4.45 9.58
N GLY A 129 0.67 -5.31 10.60
CA GLY A 129 1.73 -6.25 10.97
C GLY A 129 2.07 -7.24 9.85
N PHE A 130 1.04 -7.81 9.20
CA PHE A 130 1.22 -8.68 8.03
C PHE A 130 2.02 -7.99 6.92
N TRP A 131 1.76 -6.73 6.60
CA TRP A 131 2.52 -5.99 5.59
C TRP A 131 3.97 -5.75 5.98
N ILE A 132 4.26 -5.50 7.26
CA ILE A 132 5.65 -5.38 7.74
C ILE A 132 6.41 -6.67 7.45
N ASP A 133 5.84 -7.80 7.87
CA ASP A 133 6.46 -9.12 7.70
C ASP A 133 6.65 -9.43 6.21
N ARG A 134 5.64 -9.15 5.38
CA ARG A 134 5.72 -9.36 3.93
C ARG A 134 6.80 -8.52 3.26
N LEU A 135 6.93 -7.24 3.61
CA LEU A 135 7.98 -6.38 3.08
C LEU A 135 9.38 -6.85 3.51
N GLU A 136 9.51 -7.38 4.73
CA GLU A 136 10.76 -7.97 5.17
C GLU A 136 11.12 -9.24 4.40
N GLU A 137 10.14 -10.12 4.14
CA GLU A 137 10.32 -11.31 3.30
C GLU A 137 10.77 -10.93 1.88
N LEU A 138 10.01 -10.06 1.21
CA LEU A 138 10.32 -9.59 -0.15
C LEU A 138 11.68 -8.91 -0.22
N GLY A 139 12.08 -8.21 0.85
CA GLY A 139 13.37 -7.56 0.96
C GLY A 139 14.56 -8.51 1.14
N LYS A 140 14.34 -9.67 1.77
CA LYS A 140 15.36 -10.71 2.03
C LYS A 140 15.44 -11.74 0.90
N ASP A 141 14.38 -11.91 0.12
CA ASP A 141 14.30 -12.91 -0.94
C ASP A 141 15.24 -12.58 -2.11
N ALA A 142 16.28 -13.39 -2.27
CA ALA A 142 17.25 -13.27 -3.36
C ALA A 142 16.65 -13.56 -4.75
N SER A 143 15.51 -14.25 -4.81
CA SER A 143 14.92 -14.84 -6.01
C SER A 143 13.62 -14.19 -6.51
N GLY A 144 12.93 -13.41 -5.67
CA GLY A 144 11.61 -12.85 -5.99
C GLY A 144 11.63 -11.43 -6.58
N ALA A 145 12.28 -10.47 -5.92
CA ALA A 145 12.24 -9.05 -6.31
C ALA A 145 13.60 -8.54 -6.86
N GLY A 146 13.56 -7.57 -7.76
CA GLY A 146 14.76 -6.89 -8.27
C GLY A 146 15.50 -6.14 -7.17
N GLY A 147 16.82 -6.00 -7.30
CA GLY A 147 17.69 -5.44 -6.24
C GLY A 147 17.23 -4.07 -5.70
N GLY A 148 16.69 -3.21 -6.57
CA GLY A 148 16.13 -1.92 -6.18
C GLY A 148 14.83 -2.05 -5.36
N ALA A 149 13.89 -2.88 -5.81
CA ALA A 149 12.62 -3.10 -5.11
C ALA A 149 12.83 -3.74 -3.73
N ARG A 150 13.76 -4.71 -3.61
CA ARG A 150 14.13 -5.35 -2.34
C ARG A 150 14.63 -4.36 -1.30
N LYS A 151 15.55 -3.48 -1.71
CA LYS A 151 16.12 -2.48 -0.81
C LYS A 151 15.03 -1.55 -0.29
N VAL A 152 14.16 -1.07 -1.18
CA VAL A 152 13.05 -0.19 -0.83
C VAL A 152 12.05 -0.90 0.10
N ALA A 153 11.76 -2.18 -0.11
CA ALA A 153 10.91 -2.96 0.77
C ALA A 153 11.47 -3.06 2.21
N LEU A 154 12.76 -3.38 2.37
CA LEU A 154 13.40 -3.42 3.69
C LEU A 154 13.40 -2.05 4.38
N GLU A 155 13.69 -0.98 3.65
CA GLU A 155 13.66 0.38 4.18
C GLU A 155 12.25 0.79 4.63
N THR A 156 11.24 0.33 3.89
CA THR A 156 9.83 0.60 4.17
C THR A 156 9.37 -0.15 5.43
N ALA A 157 9.68 -1.45 5.56
CA ALA A 157 9.39 -2.21 6.78
C ALA A 157 10.01 -1.56 8.03
N ARG A 158 11.26 -1.09 7.93
CA ARG A 158 11.92 -0.35 9.02
C ARG A 158 11.19 0.96 9.34
N THR A 159 10.73 1.67 8.32
CA THR A 159 9.96 2.91 8.49
C THR A 159 8.64 2.65 9.24
N MET A 160 7.93 1.57 8.89
CA MET A 160 6.70 1.19 9.59
C MET A 160 6.95 0.94 11.08
N ARG A 161 7.95 0.13 11.42
CA ARG A 161 8.33 -0.13 12.82
C ARG A 161 8.72 1.14 13.59
N GLN A 162 9.41 2.08 12.94
CA GLN A 162 9.74 3.37 13.55
C GLN A 162 8.50 4.22 13.82
N VAL A 163 7.52 4.19 12.91
CA VAL A 163 6.25 4.90 13.06
C VAL A 163 5.41 4.29 14.16
N GLU A 164 5.36 2.95 14.26
CA GLU A 164 4.73 2.23 15.38
C GLU A 164 5.33 2.64 16.72
N ALA A 165 6.66 2.61 16.84
CA ALA A 165 7.34 2.99 18.08
C ALA A 165 7.01 4.43 18.50
N ARG A 166 6.98 5.37 17.52
CA ARG A 166 6.64 6.78 17.81
C ARG A 166 5.19 6.96 18.23
N LEU A 167 4.25 6.30 17.55
CA LEU A 167 2.82 6.40 17.87
C LEU A 167 2.47 5.68 19.17
N GLY A 168 3.12 4.56 19.49
CA GLY A 168 2.97 3.87 20.78
C GLY A 168 3.44 4.68 21.99
N HIS A 169 4.27 5.71 21.80
CA HIS A 169 4.61 6.68 22.85
C HIS A 169 3.63 7.87 22.93
N THR A 170 2.68 7.98 21.99
CA THR A 170 1.74 9.11 21.89
C THR A 170 0.30 8.72 22.29
N LEU A 171 0.06 7.43 22.57
CA LEU A 171 -1.18 6.87 23.12
C LEU A 171 -0.98 6.54 24.60
#